data_AF-X1KQ73-F1
#
_entry.id   AF-X1KQ73-F1
#
_cell.length_a   1.000
_cell.length_b   1.000
_cell.length_c   1.000
_cell.angle_alpha   90.00
_cell.angle_beta   90.00
_cell.angle_gamma   90.00
#
_symmetry.space_group_name_H-M   'P 1'
#
loop_
_entity.id
_entity.type
_entity.pdbx_description
1 polymer ?
#
loop_
_entity_poly.entity_id
_entity_poly.type
_entity_poly.pdbx_seq_one_letter_code
_entity_poly.pdbx_strand_id
1 'polypeptide(L)' 'ARVSTTPGVDFGTTGERHLRLSFCVPNEMINKAFDRIEEYYMKKYGSSG' A
#
# COMPACT_ATOMS: atom_id res chain seq x y z
N ALA A 1 0.82 -6.45 -8.18
CA ALA A 1 0.94 -6.16 -6.74
C ALA A 1 0.68 -7.44 -5.92
N ARG A 2 1.48 -7.67 -4.86
CA ARG A 2 1.40 -8.81 -3.91
C ARG A 2 1.56 -8.27 -2.48
N VAL A 3 0.71 -7.30 -2.13
CA VAL A 3 0.69 -6.60 -0.84
C VAL A 3 -0.77 -6.50 -0.40
N SER A 4 -1.09 -6.96 0.80
CA SER A 4 -2.45 -6.87 1.38
C SER A 4 -2.56 -5.62 2.24
N THR A 5 -3.61 -4.84 2.05
CA THR A 5 -3.96 -3.68 2.87
C THR A 5 -5.39 -3.83 3.36
N THR A 6 -5.73 -3.19 4.47
CA THR A 6 -7.13 -3.12 4.93
C THR A 6 -7.72 -1.78 4.49
N PRO A 7 -8.82 -1.76 3.72
CA PRO A 7 -9.53 -0.53 3.38
C PRO A 7 -9.94 0.24 4.65
N GLY A 8 -9.73 1.56 4.66
CA GLY A 8 -10.11 2.38 5.80
C GLY A 8 -11.62 2.45 6.04
N VAL A 9 -12.44 2.23 5.00
CA VAL A 9 -13.91 2.17 5.10
C VAL A 9 -14.39 1.08 6.06
N ASP A 10 -13.60 0.02 6.27
CA ASP A 10 -13.89 -1.04 7.25
C ASP A 10 -13.87 -0.53 8.70
N PHE A 11 -13.33 0.68 8.95
CA PHE A 11 -13.23 1.33 10.26
C PHE A 11 -14.23 2.50 10.43
N GLY A 12 -15.21 2.63 9.53
CA GLY A 12 -16.25 3.66 9.59
C GLY A 12 -16.09 4.74 8.51
N THR A 13 -17.08 5.64 8.44
CA THR A 13 -17.20 6.65 7.37
C THR A 13 -16.01 7.62 7.32
N THR A 14 -15.39 7.91 8.45
CA THR A 14 -14.20 8.77 8.53
C THR A 14 -12.94 8.11 7.95
N GLY A 15 -12.95 6.78 7.78
CA GLY A 15 -11.86 6.01 7.18
C GLY A 15 -11.91 5.92 5.65
N GLU A 16 -12.93 6.48 4.99
CA GLU A 16 -12.97 6.50 3.52
C GLU A 16 -11.71 7.17 2.96
N ARG A 17 -11.20 6.68 1.83
CA ARG A 17 -9.98 7.16 1.16
C ARG A 17 -8.68 6.95 1.95
N HIS A 18 -8.72 6.21 3.06
CA HIS A 18 -7.53 5.80 3.80
C HIS A 18 -7.27 4.29 3.64
N LEU A 19 -6.02 3.88 3.88
CA LEU A 19 -5.61 2.49 3.98
C LEU A 19 -4.93 2.27 5.33
N ARG A 20 -5.23 1.13 5.98
CA ARG A 20 -4.49 0.69 7.17
C ARG A 20 -3.42 -0.30 6.77
N LEU A 21 -2.18 -0.02 7.18
CA LEU A 21 -1.03 -0.91 7.02
C LEU A 21 -0.71 -1.59 8.36
N SER A 22 -0.28 -2.85 8.31
CA SER A 22 0.24 -3.57 9.47
C SER A 22 1.74 -3.79 9.30
N PHE A 23 2.49 -3.57 10.37
CA PHE A 23 3.94 -3.76 10.43
C PHE A 23 4.31 -4.99 11.30
N CYS A 24 3.36 -5.91 11.52
CA CYS A 24 3.53 -7.11 12.32
C CYS A 24 4.29 -8.23 11.58
N VAL A 25 5.33 -7.86 10.85
CA VAL A 25 6.17 -8.74 10.03
C VAL A 25 7.62 -8.24 10.08
N PRO A 26 8.62 -9.06 9.71
CA PRO A 26 10.01 -8.61 9.66
C PRO A 26 10.21 -7.37 8.77
N ASN A 27 11.16 -6.51 9.15
CA ASN A 27 11.49 -5.27 8.43
C ASN A 27 11.77 -5.48 6.93
N GLU A 28 12.40 -6.59 6.57
CA GLU A 28 12.64 -6.94 5.16
C GLU A 28 11.35 -7.08 4.34
N MET A 29 10.29 -7.62 4.95
CA MET A 29 8.99 -7.77 4.29
C MET A 29 8.27 -6.43 4.18
N ILE A 30 8.43 -5.56 5.18
CA ILE A 30 7.90 -4.19 5.16
C ILE A 30 8.52 -3.43 3.98
N ASN A 31 9.84 -3.40 3.88
CA ASN A 31 10.55 -2.70 2.81
C ASN A 31 10.17 -3.25 1.43
N LYS A 32 10.17 -4.59 1.28
CA LYS A 32 9.75 -5.25 0.03
C LYS A 32 8.29 -4.94 -0.35
N ALA A 33 7.41 -4.72 0.62
CA ALA A 33 6.04 -4.30 0.35
C ALA A 33 6.01 -2.87 -0.18
N PHE A 34 6.78 -1.94 0.39
CA PHE A 34 6.89 -0.58 -0.12
C PHE A 34 7.50 -0.51 -1.52
N ASP A 35 8.55 -1.28 -1.82
CA ASP A 35 9.15 -1.35 -3.17
C ASP A 35 8.10 -1.72 -4.23
N ARG A 36 7.24 -2.69 -3.91
CA ARG A 36 6.15 -3.15 -4.79
C ARG A 36 5.05 -2.11 -4.96
N ILE A 37 4.77 -1.34 -3.92
CA ILE A 37 3.80 -0.24 -3.98
C ILE A 37 4.35 0.84 -4.90
N GLU A 38 5.59 1.26 -4.71
CA GLU A 38 6.27 2.25 -5.55
C GLU A 38 6.30 1.82 -7.01
N GLU A 39 6.75 0.60 -7.31
CA GLU A 39 6.77 0.05 -8.66
C GLU A 39 5.38 0.08 -9.32
N TYR A 40 4.33 -0.26 -8.57
CA TYR A 40 2.96 -0.20 -9.08
C TYR A 40 2.53 1.23 -9.41
N TYR A 41 2.82 2.21 -8.55
CA TYR A 41 2.48 3.61 -8.81
C TYR A 41 3.29 4.18 -9.97
N MET A 42 4.59 3.90 -10.05
CA MET A 42 5.43 4.33 -11.16
C MET A 42 4.94 3.74 -12.49
N LYS A 43 4.59 2.45 -12.52
CA LYS A 43 4.02 1.82 -13.74
C LYS A 43 2.67 2.40 -14.15
N LYS A 44 1.85 2.84 -13.19
CA LYS A 44 0.48 3.28 -13.43
C LYS A 44 0.35 4.78 -13.68
N TYR A 45 1.21 5.58 -13.07
CA TYR A 45 1.12 7.04 -13.04
C TYR A 45 2.44 7.75 -13.34
N GLY A 46 3.56 7.03 -13.37
CA GLY A 46 4.83 7.59 -13.81
C GLY A 46 4.73 7.90 -15.30
N SER A 47 4.90 9.17 -15.67
CA SER A 47 4.95 9.59 -17.07
C SER A 47 6.00 8.76 -17.80
N SER A 48 5.62 8.16 -18.94
CA SER A 48 6.55 7.80 -20.00
C SER A 48 7.15 9.11 -20.50
N GLY A 49 8.26 9.53 -19.91
CA GLY A 49 9.19 10.47 -20.54
C GLY A 49 9.98 9.75 -21.61
#